data_AF-A0A8T4N648-F1
#
_entry.id   AF-A0A8T4N648-F1
#
_cell.length_a   1.000
_cell.length_b   1.000
_cell.length_c   1.000
_cell.angle_alpha   90.00
_cell.angle_beta   90.00
_cell.angle_gamma   90.00
#
_symmetry.space_group_name_H-M   'P 1'
#
loop_
_entity.id
_entity.type
_entity.pdbx_description
1 polymer ?
#
loop_
_entity_poly.entity_id
_entity_poly.type
_entity_poly.pdbx_seq_one_letter_code
_entity_poly.pdbx_strand_id
1 'polypeptide(L)'
;MTTNSLWRQVTEKEKQEIKQDSKRLLTEFASKLEKISAKEGHLENETGTRAEGTGWTTDEEFKRTTLSNAPFVEEGFLVAEKGAWKK
;
A
#
# COMPACT_ATOMS: atom_id res chain seq x y z
N MET A 1 0.33 -11.09 21.66
CA MET A 1 0.33 -11.01 20.19
C MET A 1 1.46 -10.06 19.80
N THR A 2 2.51 -10.56 19.17
CA THR A 2 3.60 -9.73 18.63
C THR A 2 3.06 -8.93 17.45
N THR A 3 2.92 -7.63 17.63
CA THR A 3 2.51 -6.68 16.60
C THR A 3 3.59 -6.57 15.53
N ASN A 4 3.51 -7.39 14.48
CA ASN A 4 4.33 -7.28 13.26
C ASN A 4 3.87 -6.09 12.39
N SER A 5 3.79 -4.90 12.97
CA SER A 5 3.57 -3.68 12.20
C SER A 5 4.85 -3.35 11.45
N LEU A 6 4.80 -3.38 10.10
CA LEU A 6 5.93 -2.98 9.23
C LEU A 6 6.34 -1.51 9.46
N TRP A 7 5.41 -0.72 9.97
CA TRP A 7 5.67 0.66 10.32
C TRP A 7 6.37 0.76 11.68
N ARG A 8 7.50 1.44 11.69
CA ARG A 8 8.18 1.90 12.90
C ARG A 8 8.76 3.29 12.65
N GLN A 9 8.90 4.06 13.71
CA GLN A 9 9.68 5.28 13.63
C GLN A 9 11.15 4.92 13.35
N VAL A 10 11.73 5.58 12.35
CA VAL A 10 13.14 5.44 11.99
C VAL A 10 13.96 6.58 12.57
N THR A 11 15.13 6.26 13.08
CA THR A 11 16.10 7.25 13.57
C THR A 11 16.68 8.07 12.42
N GLU A 12 17.30 9.21 12.70
CA GLU A 12 17.90 10.04 11.65
C GLU A 12 19.03 9.32 10.91
N LYS A 13 19.81 8.49 11.62
CA LYS A 13 20.83 7.64 11.02
C LYS A 13 20.22 6.66 10.01
N GLU A 14 19.16 5.95 10.41
CA GLU A 14 18.47 4.99 9.54
C GLU A 14 17.81 5.68 8.33
N LYS A 15 17.30 6.91 8.49
CA LYS A 15 16.78 7.68 7.35
C LYS A 15 17.87 7.95 6.31
N GLN A 16 19.08 8.29 6.74
CA GLN A 16 20.20 8.52 5.81
C GLN A 16 20.62 7.21 5.11
N GLU A 17 20.66 6.10 5.84
CA GLU A 17 20.93 4.77 5.27
C GLU A 17 19.86 4.37 4.24
N ILE A 18 18.57 4.48 4.59
CA ILE A 18 17.45 4.22 3.68
C ILE A 18 17.54 5.09 2.43
N LYS A 19 17.89 6.36 2.57
CA LYS A 19 18.02 7.28 1.44
C LYS A 19 19.16 6.86 0.49
N GLN A 20 20.31 6.46 1.03
CA GLN A 20 21.44 5.98 0.24
C GLN A 20 21.10 4.68 -0.48
N ASP A 21 20.51 3.72 0.23
CA ASP A 21 20.11 2.43 -0.32
C ASP A 21 19.04 2.58 -1.40
N SER A 22 18.03 3.41 -1.15
CA SER A 22 16.96 3.70 -2.11
C SER A 22 17.53 4.36 -3.37
N LYS A 23 18.46 5.31 -3.23
CA LYS A 23 19.12 5.93 -4.38
C LYS A 23 19.91 4.90 -5.19
N ARG A 24 20.69 4.05 -4.53
CA ARG A 24 21.44 2.97 -5.19
C ARG A 24 20.50 2.06 -5.97
N LEU A 25 19.41 1.61 -5.33
CA LEU A 25 18.45 0.68 -5.93
C LEU A 25 17.76 1.29 -7.17
N LEU A 26 17.35 2.55 -7.07
CA LEU A 26 16.75 3.27 -8.20
C LEU A 26 17.74 3.46 -9.36
N THR A 27 19.00 3.80 -9.07
CA THR A 27 20.05 3.94 -10.09
C THR A 27 20.36 2.59 -10.76
N GLU A 28 20.49 1.52 -9.99
CA GLU A 28 20.71 0.17 -10.54
C GLU A 28 19.53 -0.29 -11.39
N PHE A 29 18.30 -0.04 -10.94
CA PHE A 29 17.09 -0.36 -11.67
C PHE A 29 17.01 0.40 -13.00
N ALA A 30 17.26 1.72 -12.99
CA ALA A 30 17.30 2.54 -14.19
C ALA A 30 18.38 2.04 -15.18
N SER A 31 19.59 1.75 -14.71
CA SER A 31 20.67 1.22 -15.55
C SER A 31 20.34 -0.15 -16.16
N LYS A 32 19.57 -0.99 -15.46
CA LYS A 32 19.08 -2.26 -16.01
C LYS A 32 17.98 -2.03 -17.05
N LEU A 33 17.05 -1.11 -16.80
CA LEU A 33 16.00 -0.75 -17.75
C LEU A 33 16.55 -0.20 -19.06
N GLU A 34 17.61 0.62 -19.02
CA GLU A 34 18.28 1.15 -20.22
C GLU A 34 18.75 0.05 -21.19
N LYS A 35 19.06 -1.15 -20.66
CA LYS A 35 19.52 -2.29 -21.45
C LYS A 35 18.38 -3.09 -22.07
N ILE A 36 17.14 -2.84 -21.67
CA ILE A 36 15.96 -3.56 -22.16
C ILE A 36 15.44 -2.84 -23.40
N SER A 37 15.59 -3.50 -24.56
CA SER A 37 14.92 -3.13 -25.79
C SER A 37 13.79 -4.12 -26.05
N ALA A 38 12.67 -3.97 -25.34
CA ALA A 38 11.45 -4.72 -25.60
C ALA A 38 10.48 -3.86 -26.40
N LYS A 39 9.71 -4.48 -27.31
CA LYS A 39 8.56 -3.80 -27.91
C LYS A 39 7.51 -3.57 -26.83
N GLU A 40 6.98 -2.36 -26.75
CA GLU A 40 5.87 -2.05 -25.87
C GLU A 40 4.67 -2.93 -26.25
N GLY A 41 4.16 -3.68 -25.27
CA GLY A 41 2.94 -4.46 -25.41
C GLY A 41 1.80 -3.71 -24.73
N HIS A 42 0.88 -3.17 -25.52
CA HIS A 42 -0.39 -2.64 -25.00
C HIS A 42 -1.47 -3.71 -25.22
N LEU A 43 -2.18 -4.08 -24.16
CA LEU A 43 -3.35 -4.94 -24.24
C LEU A 43 -4.57 -4.09 -23.90
N GLU A 44 -5.22 -3.56 -24.93
CA GLU A 44 -6.54 -2.97 -24.78
C GLU A 44 -7.57 -4.09 -24.75
N ASN A 45 -8.27 -4.22 -23.62
CA ASN A 45 -9.29 -5.25 -23.46
C ASN A 45 -10.69 -4.65 -23.29
N GLU A 46 -10.84 -3.33 -23.40
CA GLU A 46 -12.09 -2.55 -23.30
C GLU A 46 -13.00 -2.94 -22.11
N THR A 47 -12.44 -3.61 -21.09
CA THR A 47 -13.17 -4.25 -19.97
C THR A 47 -12.82 -3.61 -18.64
N GLY A 48 -12.54 -2.29 -18.66
CA GLY A 48 -12.25 -1.51 -17.45
C GLY A 48 -13.48 -1.22 -16.58
N THR A 49 -14.68 -1.58 -17.02
CA THR A 49 -15.93 -1.30 -16.31
C THR A 49 -16.51 -2.57 -15.69
N ARG A 50 -17.07 -2.41 -14.50
CA ARG A 50 -17.83 -3.44 -13.77
C ARG A 50 -19.30 -3.02 -13.74
N ALA A 51 -20.21 -3.97 -13.89
CA ALA A 51 -21.63 -3.71 -13.65
C ALA A 51 -21.85 -3.21 -12.22
N GLU A 52 -22.60 -2.11 -12.09
CA GLU A 52 -22.95 -1.56 -10.78
C GLU A 52 -23.76 -2.59 -9.98
N GLY A 53 -23.45 -2.72 -8.68
CA GLY A 53 -24.16 -3.59 -7.76
C GLY A 53 -24.94 -2.78 -6.73
N THR A 54 -25.56 -3.46 -5.77
CA THR A 54 -26.23 -2.81 -4.63
C THR A 54 -25.19 -2.37 -3.59
N GLY A 55 -24.73 -1.13 -3.67
CA GLY A 55 -23.65 -0.59 -2.81
C GLY A 55 -23.92 -0.59 -1.30
N TRP A 56 -25.15 -0.88 -0.87
CA TRP A 56 -25.55 -0.93 0.54
C TRP A 56 -25.35 -2.29 1.21
N THR A 57 -25.05 -3.34 0.44
CA THR A 57 -24.79 -4.69 0.99
C THR A 57 -23.32 -5.01 0.83
N THR A 58 -22.66 -5.36 1.93
CA THR A 58 -21.26 -5.81 1.93
C THR A 58 -21.23 -7.28 2.29
N ASP A 59 -20.31 -8.01 1.66
CA ASP A 59 -20.01 -9.39 2.05
C ASP A 59 -19.53 -9.47 3.51
N GLU A 60 -20.18 -10.31 4.32
CA GLU A 60 -19.92 -10.36 5.76
C GLU A 60 -18.51 -10.90 6.09
N GLU A 61 -17.96 -11.77 5.25
CA GLU A 61 -16.58 -12.25 5.40
C GLU A 61 -15.57 -11.12 5.14
N PHE A 62 -15.78 -10.32 4.09
CA PHE A 62 -14.98 -9.13 3.80
C PHE A 62 -15.01 -8.12 4.95
N LYS A 63 -16.21 -7.82 5.48
CA LYS A 63 -16.37 -6.92 6.63
C LYS A 63 -15.62 -7.43 7.85
N ARG A 64 -15.82 -8.70 8.22
CA ARG A 64 -15.15 -9.33 9.36
C ARG A 64 -13.63 -9.27 9.22
N THR A 65 -13.11 -9.62 8.05
CA THR A 65 -11.66 -9.64 7.76
C THR A 65 -11.05 -8.24 7.85
N THR A 66 -11.76 -7.24 7.33
CA THR A 66 -11.32 -5.85 7.38
C THR A 66 -11.22 -5.35 8.82
N LEU A 67 -12.25 -5.60 9.63
CA LEU A 67 -12.28 -5.18 11.03
C LEU A 67 -11.27 -5.94 11.90
N SER A 68 -11.06 -7.23 11.67
CA SER A 68 -10.08 -8.03 12.44
C SER A 68 -8.63 -7.59 12.21
N ASN A 69 -8.34 -7.02 11.05
CA ASN A 69 -6.99 -6.57 10.68
C ASN A 69 -6.70 -5.13 11.14
N ALA A 70 -7.71 -4.42 11.66
CA ALA A 70 -7.54 -3.03 12.05
C ALA A 70 -6.89 -2.90 13.44
N PRO A 71 -6.04 -1.88 13.65
CA PRO A 71 -5.40 -1.65 14.96
C PRO A 71 -6.38 -1.38 16.09
N PHE A 72 -7.51 -0.73 15.79
CA PHE A 72 -8.56 -0.43 16.74
C PHE A 72 -9.92 -0.33 16.02
N VAL A 73 -10.93 -0.98 16.60
CA VAL A 73 -12.29 -1.02 16.10
C VAL A 73 -13.26 -0.77 17.25
N GLU A 74 -14.26 0.07 17.02
CA GLU A 74 -15.34 0.36 17.97
C GLU A 74 -16.67 0.34 17.22
N GLU A 75 -17.65 -0.44 17.71
CA GLU A 75 -18.99 -0.55 17.13
C GLU A 75 -19.04 -0.85 15.61
N GLY A 76 -18.02 -1.54 15.10
CA GLY A 76 -17.91 -1.85 13.67
C GLY A 76 -17.29 -0.73 12.82
N PHE A 77 -16.71 0.29 13.46
CA PHE A 77 -15.99 1.38 12.83
C PHE A 77 -14.49 1.28 13.10
N LEU A 78 -13.69 1.63 12.09
CA LEU A 78 -12.26 1.82 12.25
C LEU A 78 -12.03 3.17 12.95
N VAL A 79 -11.48 3.17 14.16
CA VAL A 79 -11.19 4.43 14.86
C VAL A 79 -9.71 4.77 14.68
N ALA A 80 -9.48 6.00 14.25
CA ALA A 80 -8.16 6.59 14.13
C ALA A 80 -8.12 7.90 14.91
N GLU A 81 -6.93 8.32 15.32
CA GLU A 81 -6.74 9.62 15.96
C GLU A 81 -7.19 10.75 15.02
N LYS A 82 -7.97 11.70 15.56
CA LYS A 82 -8.36 12.90 14.82
C LYS A 82 -7.16 13.85 14.74
N GLY A 83 -6.40 13.78 13.64
CA GLY A 83 -5.29 14.69 13.42
C GLY A 83 -4.53 14.37 12.14
N ALA A 84 -4.24 15.40 11.33
CA ALA A 84 -3.36 15.28 10.19
C ALA A 84 -2.00 14.70 10.61
N TRP A 85 -1.30 14.05 9.66
CA TRP A 85 0.06 13.55 9.84
C TRP A 85 0.92 14.64 10.47
N LYS A 86 1.26 14.49 11.75
CA LYS A 86 2.13 15.46 12.43
C LYS A 86 3.50 15.38 11.76
N LYS A 87 3.98 16.54 11.27
CA LYS A 87 5.32 16.71 10.68
C LYS A 87 6.43 16.27 11.63
#